data_AF-A0A096C962-F1
#
_entry.id   AF-A0A096C962-F1
#
_cell.length_a   1.000
_cell.length_b   1.000
_cell.length_c   1.000
_cell.angle_alpha   90.00
_cell.angle_beta   90.00
_cell.angle_gamma   90.00
#
_symmetry.space_group_name_H-M   'P 1'
#
loop_
_entity.id
_entity.type
_entity.pdbx_description
1 polymer ?
#
loop_
_entity_poly.entity_id
_entity_poly.type
_entity_poly.pdbx_seq_one_letter_code
_entity_poly.pdbx_strand_id
1 'polypeptide(L)'
;MANQKGKSTNENTLNNSKATFIRYKKQIIIPIVAVVVIIVGFVLYRNFVSEPQEIEASTELAKCQTLFNAQQYDQALKGFLKIQSDYSSTKAGNLSNLYIALCYAHSAKPNWASAAKYAENFNTSNDQIISPASQMALGDIYANNNQNDKAIDSFKKAAKMADDQAEENTNNSIAPLALRKAGIILESEGKKEEATDIYKEIKKKYVNSPIYQDIDKYIERASN
;
A
#
# COMPACT_ATOMS: atom_id res chain seq x y z
N MET A 1 -50.04 50.55 17.41
CA MET A 1 -48.60 50.78 17.10
C MET A 1 -47.81 49.45 17.07
N ALA A 2 -48.17 48.47 16.23
CA ALA A 2 -47.55 47.13 16.28
C ALA A 2 -47.01 46.60 14.92
N ASN A 3 -46.94 47.42 13.86
CA ASN A 3 -46.55 46.93 12.52
C ASN A 3 -45.21 47.49 12.00
N GLN A 4 -44.41 48.14 12.84
CA GLN A 4 -43.12 48.70 12.44
C GLN A 4 -41.89 47.89 12.92
N LYS A 5 -42.03 46.98 13.90
CA LYS A 5 -40.89 46.20 14.43
C LYS A 5 -40.49 45.00 13.56
N GLY A 6 -41.43 44.35 12.86
CA GLY A 6 -41.13 43.19 12.01
C GLY A 6 -40.49 43.55 10.65
N LYS A 7 -40.89 44.69 10.07
CA LYS A 7 -40.38 45.17 8.77
C LYS A 7 -38.95 45.73 8.88
N SER A 8 -38.68 46.51 9.93
CA SER A 8 -37.35 47.07 10.17
C SER A 8 -36.30 46.01 10.50
N THR A 9 -36.68 44.93 11.19
CA THR A 9 -35.76 43.84 11.54
C THR A 9 -35.34 43.04 10.31
N ASN A 10 -36.26 42.75 9.38
CA ASN A 10 -35.95 42.04 8.13
C ASN A 10 -35.23 42.91 7.09
N GLU A 11 -35.55 44.20 7.00
CA GLU A 11 -34.82 45.12 6.12
C GLU A 11 -33.41 45.40 6.65
N ASN A 12 -33.22 45.51 7.96
CA ASN A 12 -31.89 45.70 8.55
C ASN A 12 -31.01 44.45 8.44
N THR A 13 -31.54 43.23 8.55
CA THR A 13 -30.76 42.00 8.34
C THR A 13 -30.37 41.82 6.87
N LEU A 14 -31.27 42.10 5.91
CA LEU A 14 -30.93 42.11 4.48
C LEU A 14 -29.93 43.22 4.14
N ASN A 15 -30.10 44.44 4.65
CA ASN A 15 -29.16 45.54 4.38
C ASN A 15 -27.79 45.29 5.00
N ASN A 16 -27.73 44.76 6.23
CA ASN A 16 -26.46 44.43 6.87
C ASN A 16 -25.76 43.26 6.18
N SER A 17 -26.50 42.25 5.70
CA SER A 17 -25.96 41.13 4.89
C SER A 17 -25.44 41.59 3.53
N LYS A 18 -26.19 42.47 2.83
CA LYS A 18 -25.74 43.11 1.58
C LYS A 18 -24.53 44.02 1.80
N ALA A 19 -24.50 44.80 2.87
CA ALA A 19 -23.41 45.72 3.19
C ALA A 19 -22.12 44.98 3.62
N THR A 20 -22.24 43.89 4.37
CA THR A 20 -21.09 43.02 4.70
C THR A 20 -20.59 42.24 3.50
N PHE A 21 -21.49 41.70 2.66
CA PHE A 21 -21.10 41.05 1.41
C PHE A 21 -20.37 42.01 0.47
N ILE A 22 -20.82 43.26 0.31
CA ILE A 22 -20.15 44.26 -0.54
C ILE A 22 -18.80 44.71 0.06
N ARG A 23 -18.73 44.91 1.39
CA ARG A 23 -17.51 45.34 2.09
C ARG A 23 -16.42 44.26 2.13
N TYR A 24 -16.81 42.98 2.19
CA TYR A 24 -15.90 41.83 2.23
C TYR A 24 -15.88 41.01 0.93
N LYS A 25 -16.55 41.48 -0.13
CA LYS A 25 -16.72 40.80 -1.43
C LYS A 25 -15.41 40.23 -1.97
N LYS A 26 -14.34 41.02 -1.95
CA LYS A 26 -13.02 40.60 -2.45
C LYS A 26 -12.36 39.55 -1.54
N GLN A 27 -12.51 39.67 -0.22
CA GLN A 27 -11.96 38.72 0.75
C GLN A 27 -12.70 37.37 0.76
N ILE A 28 -13.97 37.35 0.32
CA ILE A 28 -14.76 36.12 0.17
C ILE A 28 -14.59 35.51 -1.23
N ILE A 29 -14.57 36.31 -2.30
CA ILE A 29 -14.52 35.80 -3.68
C ILE A 29 -13.12 35.28 -4.06
N ILE A 30 -12.03 35.94 -3.63
CA ILE A 30 -10.66 35.51 -3.99
C ILE A 30 -10.36 34.07 -3.54
N PRO A 31 -10.61 33.64 -2.28
CA PRO A 31 -10.36 32.26 -1.88
C PRO A 31 -11.26 31.26 -2.62
N ILE A 32 -12.52 31.62 -2.91
CA ILE A 32 -13.42 30.77 -3.68
C ILE A 32 -12.90 30.57 -5.11
N VAL A 33 -12.50 31.64 -5.79
CA VAL A 33 -11.92 31.57 -7.13
C VAL A 33 -10.62 30.77 -7.12
N ALA A 34 -9.77 30.93 -6.10
CA ALA A 34 -8.55 30.14 -5.95
C ALA A 34 -8.86 28.64 -5.81
N VAL A 35 -9.85 28.27 -4.99
CA VAL A 35 -10.32 26.87 -4.86
C VAL A 35 -10.84 26.33 -6.19
N VAL A 36 -11.64 27.12 -6.93
CA VAL A 36 -12.15 26.71 -8.25
C VAL A 36 -11.01 26.51 -9.25
N VAL A 37 -10.01 27.40 -9.29
CA VAL A 37 -8.83 27.26 -10.16
C VAL A 37 -8.04 26.00 -9.81
N ILE A 38 -7.89 25.67 -8.52
CA ILE A 38 -7.23 24.42 -8.08
C ILE A 38 -8.03 23.19 -8.56
N ILE A 39 -9.35 23.20 -8.40
CA ILE A 39 -10.22 22.10 -8.86
C ILE A 39 -10.14 21.93 -10.37
N VAL A 40 -10.23 23.02 -11.14
CA VAL A 40 -10.13 22.98 -12.62
C VAL A 40 -8.75 22.51 -13.04
N GLY A 41 -7.68 23.04 -12.44
CA GLY A 41 -6.31 22.58 -12.69
C GLY A 41 -6.15 21.09 -12.40
N PHE A 42 -6.71 20.59 -11.30
CA PHE A 42 -6.71 19.18 -10.95
C PHE A 42 -7.48 18.32 -11.97
N VAL A 43 -8.68 18.75 -12.40
CA VAL A 43 -9.47 18.03 -13.42
C VAL A 43 -8.75 17.98 -14.76
N LEU A 44 -8.16 19.11 -15.21
CA LEU A 44 -7.40 19.16 -16.44
C LEU A 44 -6.16 18.27 -16.39
N TYR A 45 -5.38 18.34 -15.30
CA TYR A 45 -4.22 17.48 -15.10
C TYR A 45 -4.61 15.99 -15.12
N ARG A 46 -5.69 15.64 -14.41
CA ARG A 46 -6.17 14.26 -14.35
C ARG A 46 -6.54 13.74 -15.75
N ASN A 47 -7.37 14.45 -16.49
CA ASN A 47 -7.93 13.96 -17.75
C ASN A 47 -6.93 14.01 -18.93
N PHE A 48 -6.04 15.00 -18.96
CA PHE A 48 -5.13 15.21 -20.10
C PHE A 48 -3.70 14.70 -19.87
N VAL A 49 -3.30 14.43 -18.62
CA VAL A 49 -1.94 13.99 -18.30
C VAL A 49 -1.98 12.65 -17.57
N SER A 50 -2.63 12.62 -16.40
CA SER A 50 -2.57 11.44 -15.51
C SER A 50 -3.23 10.20 -16.10
N GLU A 51 -4.44 10.31 -16.66
CA GLU A 51 -5.18 9.16 -17.20
C GLU A 51 -4.51 8.57 -18.46
N PRO A 52 -4.10 9.36 -19.46
CA PRO A 52 -3.34 8.85 -20.60
C PRO A 52 -2.03 8.15 -20.20
N GLN A 53 -1.27 8.77 -19.29
CA GLN A 53 -0.02 8.18 -18.78
C GLN A 53 -0.26 6.85 -18.06
N GLU A 54 -1.32 6.73 -17.27
CA GLU A 54 -1.67 5.47 -16.60
C GLU A 54 -1.96 4.35 -17.60
N ILE A 55 -2.68 4.65 -18.69
CA ILE A 55 -3.02 3.66 -19.72
C ILE A 55 -1.76 3.19 -20.45
N GLU A 56 -0.88 4.10 -20.82
CA GLU A 56 0.39 3.79 -21.48
C GLU A 56 1.29 2.96 -20.55
N ALA A 57 1.50 3.44 -19.33
CA ALA A 57 2.29 2.77 -18.30
C ALA A 57 1.76 1.36 -17.99
N SER A 58 0.43 1.19 -17.90
CA SER A 58 -0.20 -0.11 -17.67
C SER A 58 0.01 -1.07 -18.84
N THR A 59 0.00 -0.56 -20.08
CA THR A 59 0.26 -1.35 -21.29
C THR A 59 1.70 -1.83 -21.34
N GLU A 60 2.66 -0.97 -20.98
CA GLU A 60 4.07 -1.36 -20.86
C GLU A 60 4.29 -2.33 -19.70
N LEU A 61 3.65 -2.10 -18.56
CA LEU A 61 3.72 -2.96 -17.38
C LEU A 61 3.28 -4.39 -17.73
N ALA A 62 2.17 -4.55 -18.45
CA ALA A 62 1.67 -5.86 -18.85
C ALA A 62 2.69 -6.66 -19.68
N LYS A 63 3.40 -5.99 -20.62
CA LYS A 63 4.49 -6.61 -21.40
C LYS A 63 5.63 -7.07 -20.49
N CYS A 64 6.02 -6.23 -19.52
CA CYS A 64 7.07 -6.56 -18.56
C CYS A 64 6.67 -7.71 -17.63
N GLN A 65 5.41 -7.77 -17.21
CA GLN A 65 4.86 -8.88 -16.43
C GLN A 65 4.89 -10.20 -17.22
N THR A 66 4.66 -10.19 -18.53
CA THR A 66 4.85 -11.38 -19.38
C THR A 66 6.29 -11.88 -19.32
N LEU A 67 7.28 -10.98 -19.44
CA LEU A 67 8.70 -11.32 -19.33
C LEU A 67 9.04 -11.86 -17.93
N PHE A 68 8.52 -11.21 -16.88
CA PHE A 68 8.70 -11.64 -15.49
C PHE A 68 8.14 -13.05 -15.24
N ASN A 69 6.94 -13.33 -15.73
CA ASN A 69 6.30 -14.65 -15.61
C ASN A 69 7.04 -15.73 -16.40
N ALA A 70 7.70 -15.35 -17.49
CA ALA A 70 8.62 -16.21 -18.24
C ALA A 70 10.03 -16.32 -17.59
N GLN A 71 10.20 -15.78 -16.37
CA GLN A 71 11.46 -15.75 -15.61
C GLN A 71 12.61 -15.02 -16.33
N GLN A 72 12.29 -14.15 -17.29
CA GLN A 72 13.25 -13.32 -18.00
C GLN A 72 13.56 -12.04 -17.20
N TYR A 73 14.04 -12.21 -15.96
CA TYR A 73 14.16 -11.13 -14.98
C TYR A 73 15.02 -9.97 -15.45
N ASP A 74 16.12 -10.22 -16.17
CA ASP A 74 16.99 -9.13 -16.66
C ASP A 74 16.31 -8.27 -17.73
N GLN A 75 15.45 -8.86 -18.57
CA GLN A 75 14.69 -8.13 -19.59
C GLN A 75 13.51 -7.40 -18.96
N ALA A 76 12.78 -8.08 -18.07
CA ALA A 76 11.67 -7.50 -17.32
C ALA A 76 12.14 -6.30 -16.49
N LEU A 77 13.29 -6.41 -15.80
CA LEU A 77 13.88 -5.36 -14.99
C LEU A 77 14.11 -4.06 -15.77
N LYS A 78 14.66 -4.15 -16.99
CA LYS A 78 14.88 -2.96 -17.85
C LYS A 78 13.56 -2.24 -18.16
N GLY A 79 12.51 -3.01 -18.46
CA GLY A 79 11.18 -2.47 -18.73
C GLY A 79 10.56 -1.84 -17.50
N PHE A 80 10.57 -2.53 -16.35
CA PHE A 80 10.02 -1.98 -15.11
C PHE A 80 10.77 -0.73 -14.63
N LEU A 81 12.10 -0.69 -14.76
CA LEU A 81 12.90 0.50 -14.43
C LEU A 81 12.51 1.69 -15.30
N LYS A 82 12.26 1.47 -16.59
CA LYS A 82 11.77 2.51 -17.50
C LYS A 82 10.39 3.00 -17.06
N ILE A 83 9.45 2.10 -16.79
CA ILE A 83 8.09 2.48 -16.34
C ILE A 83 8.15 3.26 -15.03
N GLN A 84 8.97 2.82 -14.08
CA GLN A 84 9.13 3.50 -12.79
C GLN A 84 9.73 4.91 -12.97
N SER A 85 10.67 5.09 -13.89
CA SER A 85 11.27 6.39 -14.20
C SER A 85 10.30 7.32 -14.92
N ASP A 86 9.67 6.84 -15.99
CA ASP A 86 8.89 7.67 -16.92
C ASP A 86 7.47 7.93 -16.40
N TYR A 87 6.95 7.04 -15.56
CA TYR A 87 5.57 7.06 -15.06
C TYR A 87 5.48 6.97 -13.53
N SER A 88 6.46 7.51 -12.79
CA SER A 88 6.56 7.38 -11.32
C SER A 88 5.31 7.83 -10.54
N SER A 89 4.50 8.74 -11.10
CA SER A 89 3.27 9.25 -10.49
C SER A 89 2.03 8.38 -10.74
N THR A 90 2.15 7.33 -11.55
CA THR A 90 1.06 6.41 -11.91
C THR A 90 1.00 5.21 -10.97
N LYS A 91 -0.13 4.49 -10.95
CA LYS A 91 -0.25 3.22 -10.21
C LYS A 91 0.65 2.15 -10.82
N ALA A 92 0.76 2.11 -12.15
CA ALA A 92 1.71 1.24 -12.84
C ALA A 92 3.17 1.55 -12.48
N GLY A 93 3.55 2.82 -12.35
CA GLY A 93 4.86 3.25 -11.86
C GLY A 93 5.13 2.81 -10.43
N ASN A 94 4.14 2.98 -9.54
CA ASN A 94 4.23 2.46 -8.17
C ASN A 94 4.38 0.93 -8.15
N LEU A 95 3.54 0.20 -8.88
CA LEU A 95 3.61 -1.27 -8.95
C LEU A 95 4.94 -1.76 -9.57
N SER A 96 5.54 -0.98 -10.45
CA SER A 96 6.87 -1.29 -11.00
C SER A 96 7.94 -1.34 -9.93
N ASN A 97 7.86 -0.55 -8.84
CA ASN A 97 8.80 -0.68 -7.72
C ASN A 97 8.82 -2.10 -7.14
N LEU A 98 7.65 -2.70 -6.91
CA LEU A 98 7.54 -4.06 -6.40
C LEU A 98 8.14 -5.07 -7.40
N TYR A 99 7.83 -4.95 -8.69
CA TYR A 99 8.38 -5.86 -9.70
C TYR A 99 9.89 -5.71 -9.90
N ILE A 100 10.43 -4.49 -9.82
CA ILE A 100 11.88 -4.25 -9.85
C ILE A 100 12.55 -4.97 -8.67
N ALA A 101 11.97 -4.85 -7.47
CA ALA A 101 12.49 -5.53 -6.30
C ALA A 101 12.50 -7.05 -6.47
N LEU A 102 11.40 -7.61 -6.98
CA LEU A 102 11.30 -9.05 -7.27
C LEU A 102 12.29 -9.49 -8.36
N CYS A 103 12.49 -8.70 -9.42
CA CYS A 103 13.52 -9.00 -10.42
C CYS A 103 14.90 -9.08 -9.77
N TYR A 104 15.28 -8.08 -8.97
CA TYR A 104 16.56 -8.11 -8.25
C TYR A 104 16.68 -9.29 -7.27
N ALA A 105 15.60 -9.71 -6.64
CA ALA A 105 15.57 -10.84 -5.71
C ALA A 105 15.64 -12.21 -6.41
N HIS A 106 15.06 -12.34 -7.61
CA HIS A 106 14.95 -13.62 -8.33
C HIS A 106 15.95 -13.80 -9.49
N SER A 107 16.74 -12.78 -9.82
CA SER A 107 17.85 -12.90 -10.78
C SER A 107 18.83 -14.01 -10.35
N ALA A 108 19.55 -14.59 -11.33
CA ALA A 108 20.53 -15.65 -11.09
C ALA A 108 21.63 -15.26 -10.07
N LYS A 109 21.91 -13.97 -9.93
CA LYS A 109 22.71 -13.39 -8.85
C LYS A 109 21.88 -12.31 -8.17
N PRO A 110 21.17 -12.64 -7.07
CA PRO A 110 20.29 -11.68 -6.42
C PRO A 110 21.04 -10.45 -5.91
N ASN A 111 20.45 -9.27 -6.11
CA ASN A 111 20.93 -8.02 -5.53
C ASN A 111 19.96 -7.56 -4.45
N TRP A 112 20.15 -8.09 -3.24
CA TRP A 112 19.25 -7.87 -2.11
C TRP A 112 19.19 -6.41 -1.65
N ALA A 113 20.29 -5.65 -1.78
CA ALA A 113 20.31 -4.24 -1.42
C ALA A 113 19.44 -3.40 -2.37
N SER A 114 19.55 -3.64 -3.68
CA SER A 114 18.66 -2.99 -4.65
C SER A 114 17.22 -3.47 -4.50
N ALA A 115 17.00 -4.76 -4.23
CA ALA A 115 15.67 -5.28 -3.96
C ALA A 115 15.01 -4.55 -2.78
N ALA A 116 15.72 -4.35 -1.67
CA ALA A 116 15.21 -3.63 -0.50
C ALA A 116 14.82 -2.20 -0.85
N LYS A 117 15.72 -1.46 -1.52
CA LYS A 117 15.48 -0.07 -1.95
C LYS A 117 14.18 0.07 -2.74
N TYR A 118 13.93 -0.82 -3.71
CA TYR A 118 12.72 -0.73 -4.53
C TYR A 118 11.48 -1.26 -3.81
N ALA A 119 11.59 -2.31 -2.99
CA ALA A 119 10.47 -2.82 -2.20
C ALA A 119 9.98 -1.79 -1.16
N GLU A 120 10.90 -1.05 -0.53
CA GLU A 120 10.59 0.04 0.40
C GLU A 120 9.88 1.23 -0.29
N ASN A 121 10.15 1.45 -1.58
CA ASN A 121 9.52 2.52 -2.36
C ASN A 121 8.14 2.15 -2.91
N PHE A 122 7.68 0.90 -2.76
CA PHE A 122 6.33 0.53 -3.11
C PHE A 122 5.32 1.07 -2.09
N ASN A 123 4.40 1.91 -2.55
CA ASN A 123 3.29 2.38 -1.72
C ASN A 123 2.16 1.34 -1.70
N THR A 124 1.84 0.86 -0.51
CA THR A 124 0.70 -0.04 -0.27
C THR A 124 -0.63 0.68 -0.43
N SER A 125 -1.66 -0.07 -0.78
CA SER A 125 -3.05 0.35 -0.87
C SER A 125 -3.97 -0.57 -0.08
N ASN A 126 -5.26 -0.23 -0.03
CA ASN A 126 -6.28 -1.02 0.65
C ASN A 126 -6.82 -2.12 -0.27
N ASP A 127 -5.93 -3.03 -0.66
CA ASP A 127 -6.24 -4.17 -1.53
C ASP A 127 -5.94 -5.50 -0.84
N GLN A 128 -6.67 -6.56 -1.24
CA GLN A 128 -6.64 -7.87 -0.60
C GLN A 128 -5.38 -8.70 -0.86
N ILE A 129 -4.58 -8.36 -1.89
CA ILE A 129 -3.60 -9.29 -2.45
C ILE A 129 -2.22 -8.65 -2.60
N ILE A 130 -2.11 -7.61 -3.43
CA ILE A 130 -0.84 -7.00 -3.82
C ILE A 130 -0.17 -6.39 -2.59
N SER A 131 -0.89 -5.60 -1.80
CA SER A 131 -0.29 -4.90 -0.67
C SER A 131 0.17 -5.85 0.44
N PRO A 132 -0.64 -6.83 0.89
CA PRO A 132 -0.16 -7.86 1.82
C PRO A 132 1.02 -8.68 1.25
N ALA A 133 0.95 -9.11 -0.02
CA ALA A 133 2.03 -9.86 -0.66
C ALA A 133 3.33 -9.03 -0.77
N SER A 134 3.22 -7.72 -1.02
CA SER A 134 4.37 -6.83 -1.08
C SER A 134 5.13 -6.76 0.24
N GLN A 135 4.40 -6.75 1.38
CA GLN A 135 5.01 -6.72 2.70
C GLN A 135 5.64 -8.07 3.05
N MET A 136 5.04 -9.17 2.59
CA MET A 136 5.66 -10.49 2.72
C MET A 136 6.95 -10.58 1.89
N ALA A 137 6.95 -10.09 0.65
CA ALA A 137 8.15 -10.03 -0.18
C ALA A 137 9.23 -9.12 0.43
N LEU A 138 8.85 -7.97 0.99
CA LEU A 138 9.76 -7.08 1.70
C LEU A 138 10.39 -7.78 2.93
N GLY A 139 9.61 -8.58 3.66
CA GLY A 139 10.13 -9.41 4.75
C GLY A 139 11.17 -10.41 4.28
N ASP A 140 10.91 -11.12 3.18
CA ASP A 140 11.87 -12.04 2.57
C ASP A 140 13.16 -11.33 2.13
N ILE A 141 13.03 -10.13 1.54
CA ILE A 141 14.17 -9.31 1.12
C ILE A 141 14.98 -8.83 2.33
N TYR A 142 14.34 -8.41 3.42
CA TYR A 142 15.04 -8.02 4.64
C TYR A 142 15.80 -9.20 5.27
N ALA A 143 15.18 -10.37 5.33
CA ALA A 143 15.82 -11.58 5.85
C ALA A 143 17.09 -11.92 5.04
N ASN A 144 17.03 -11.83 3.71
CA ASN A 144 18.21 -12.04 2.85
C ASN A 144 19.29 -10.94 2.97
N ASN A 145 18.95 -9.78 3.54
CA ASN A 145 19.91 -8.74 3.92
C ASN A 145 20.38 -8.87 5.38
N ASN A 146 20.05 -9.97 6.08
CA ASN A 146 20.29 -10.16 7.52
C ASN A 146 19.63 -9.10 8.41
N GLN A 147 18.53 -8.48 7.95
CA GLN A 147 17.75 -7.50 8.70
C GLN A 147 16.52 -8.18 9.33
N ASN A 148 16.78 -9.15 10.22
CA ASN A 148 15.76 -10.07 10.73
C ASN A 148 14.61 -9.39 11.49
N ASP A 149 14.89 -8.39 12.33
CA ASP A 149 13.84 -7.65 13.05
C ASP A 149 12.87 -6.97 12.07
N LYS A 150 13.41 -6.30 11.04
CA LYS A 150 12.59 -5.70 9.96
C LYS A 150 11.83 -6.75 9.14
N ALA A 151 12.42 -7.93 8.95
CA ALA A 151 11.77 -9.03 8.27
C ALA A 151 10.54 -9.50 9.05
N ILE A 152 10.70 -9.75 10.35
CA ILE A 152 9.63 -10.13 11.27
C ILE A 152 8.50 -9.08 11.26
N ASP A 153 8.84 -7.80 11.36
CA ASP A 153 7.85 -6.71 11.33
C ASP A 153 7.09 -6.67 10.00
N SER A 154 7.79 -6.84 8.88
CA SER A 154 7.18 -6.85 7.55
C SER A 154 6.24 -8.04 7.36
N PHE A 155 6.62 -9.22 7.85
CA PHE A 155 5.76 -10.40 7.84
C PHE A 155 4.51 -10.24 8.72
N LYS A 156 4.66 -9.72 9.94
CA LYS A 156 3.53 -9.42 10.82
C LYS A 156 2.58 -8.39 10.19
N LYS A 157 3.14 -7.36 9.56
CA LYS A 157 2.37 -6.36 8.80
C LYS A 157 1.64 -6.98 7.60
N ALA A 158 2.30 -7.86 6.84
CA ALA A 158 1.68 -8.59 5.74
C ALA A 158 0.47 -9.40 6.21
N ALA A 159 0.61 -10.11 7.33
CA ALA A 159 -0.47 -10.91 7.89
C ALA A 159 -1.65 -10.04 8.34
N LYS A 160 -1.38 -8.99 9.11
CA LYS A 160 -2.40 -8.02 9.53
C LYS A 160 -3.15 -7.42 8.33
N MET A 161 -2.42 -6.97 7.31
CA MET A 161 -3.03 -6.39 6.12
C MET A 161 -3.89 -7.40 5.36
N ALA A 162 -3.44 -8.65 5.25
CA ALA A 162 -4.23 -9.69 4.60
C ALA A 162 -5.53 -9.99 5.36
N ASP A 163 -5.45 -10.07 6.69
CA ASP A 163 -6.60 -10.29 7.55
C ASP A 163 -7.60 -9.14 7.52
N ASP A 164 -7.13 -7.90 7.67
CA ASP A 164 -7.98 -6.70 7.68
C ASP A 164 -8.84 -6.57 6.41
N GLN A 165 -8.39 -7.13 5.28
CA GLN A 165 -9.10 -7.08 3.99
C GLN A 165 -9.96 -8.32 3.70
N ALA A 166 -9.85 -9.38 4.50
CA ALA A 166 -10.63 -10.60 4.34
C ALA A 166 -12.03 -10.44 4.98
N GLU A 167 -13.06 -11.02 4.35
CA GLU A 167 -14.46 -10.89 4.80
C GLU A 167 -14.66 -11.30 6.27
N GLU A 168 -13.98 -12.36 6.71
CA GLU A 168 -14.04 -12.87 8.08
C GLU A 168 -12.87 -12.41 8.96
N ASN A 169 -12.17 -11.33 8.57
CA ASN A 169 -10.94 -10.86 9.19
C ASN A 169 -9.85 -11.95 9.34
N THR A 170 -9.91 -12.94 8.44
CA THR A 170 -9.07 -14.14 8.45
C THR A 170 -8.70 -14.51 7.03
N ASN A 171 -7.45 -14.26 6.65
CA ASN A 171 -6.91 -14.66 5.36
C ASN A 171 -6.18 -16.00 5.50
N ASN A 172 -6.75 -17.08 4.96
CA ASN A 172 -6.18 -18.42 5.10
C ASN A 172 -4.99 -18.72 4.14
N SER A 173 -4.51 -17.71 3.39
CA SER A 173 -3.45 -17.85 2.39
C SER A 173 -2.17 -17.10 2.77
N ILE A 174 -2.19 -15.77 2.75
CA ILE A 174 -1.01 -14.91 2.97
C ILE A 174 -0.69 -14.81 4.46
N ALA A 175 -1.68 -14.58 5.32
CA ALA A 175 -1.45 -14.32 6.74
C ALA A 175 -0.74 -15.46 7.48
N PRO A 176 -1.20 -16.73 7.43
CA PRO A 176 -0.51 -17.83 8.10
C PRO A 176 0.87 -18.10 7.49
N LEU A 177 1.06 -17.82 6.19
CA LEU A 177 2.36 -17.99 5.53
C LEU A 177 3.37 -16.96 6.03
N ALA A 178 2.98 -15.69 6.08
CA ALA A 178 3.83 -14.61 6.58
C ALA A 178 4.16 -14.81 8.06
N LEU A 179 3.17 -15.13 8.89
CA LEU A 179 3.40 -15.43 10.31
C LEU A 179 4.34 -16.61 10.51
N ARG A 180 4.19 -17.69 9.73
CA ARG A 180 5.12 -18.83 9.83
C ARG A 180 6.55 -18.42 9.51
N LYS A 181 6.76 -17.57 8.49
CA LYS A 181 8.10 -17.01 8.17
C LYS A 181 8.67 -16.19 9.35
N ALA A 182 7.85 -15.36 9.99
CA ALA A 182 8.27 -14.62 11.19
C ALA A 182 8.67 -15.56 12.34
N GLY A 183 7.86 -16.59 12.61
CA GLY A 183 8.16 -17.59 13.63
C GLY A 183 9.47 -18.33 13.37
N ILE A 184 9.75 -18.69 12.10
CA ILE A 184 11.00 -19.38 11.72
C ILE A 184 12.23 -18.52 12.02
N ILE A 185 12.16 -17.21 11.73
CA ILE A 185 13.27 -16.29 12.03
C ILE A 185 13.46 -16.17 13.53
N LEU A 186 12.39 -15.93 14.30
CA LEU A 186 12.45 -15.85 15.76
C LEU A 186 13.06 -17.12 16.37
N GLU A 187 12.64 -18.28 15.89
CA GLU A 187 13.17 -19.58 16.31
C GLU A 187 14.67 -19.69 16.02
N SER A 188 15.12 -19.29 14.83
CA SER A 188 16.54 -19.29 14.46
C SER A 188 17.41 -18.34 15.30
N GLU A 189 16.80 -17.29 15.86
CA GLU A 189 17.45 -16.34 16.77
C GLU A 189 17.40 -16.78 18.24
N GLY A 190 16.81 -17.95 18.53
CA GLY A 190 16.64 -18.46 19.89
C GLY A 190 15.48 -17.82 20.67
N LYS A 191 14.67 -16.96 20.03
CA LYS A 191 13.45 -16.34 20.60
C LYS A 191 12.28 -17.34 20.55
N LYS A 192 12.47 -18.50 21.18
CA LYS A 192 11.59 -19.68 21.10
C LYS A 192 10.18 -19.42 21.65
N GLU A 193 10.05 -18.65 22.73
CA GLU A 193 8.74 -18.30 23.31
C GLU A 193 7.91 -17.49 22.31
N GLU A 194 8.49 -16.42 21.74
CA GLU A 194 7.82 -15.59 20.73
C GLU A 194 7.46 -16.39 19.47
N ALA A 195 8.35 -17.28 19.01
CA ALA A 195 8.07 -18.16 17.87
C ALA A 195 6.89 -19.09 18.17
N THR A 196 6.88 -19.71 19.35
CA THR A 196 5.82 -20.61 19.81
C THR A 196 4.46 -19.90 19.86
N ASP A 197 4.42 -18.65 20.33
CA ASP A 197 3.20 -17.86 20.38
C ASP A 197 2.64 -17.57 18.98
N ILE A 198 3.50 -17.21 18.03
CA ILE A 198 3.10 -17.05 16.62
C ILE A 198 2.55 -18.36 16.05
N TYR A 199 3.22 -19.49 16.29
CA TYR A 199 2.77 -20.78 15.77
C TYR A 199 1.41 -21.21 16.37
N LYS A 200 1.18 -20.94 17.66
CA LYS A 200 -0.11 -21.16 18.32
C LYS A 200 -1.20 -20.24 17.79
N GLU A 201 -0.88 -18.97 17.51
CA GLU A 201 -1.80 -18.06 16.83
C GLU A 201 -2.23 -18.63 15.47
N ILE A 202 -1.26 -19.12 14.69
CA ILE A 202 -1.55 -19.73 13.39
C ILE A 202 -2.52 -20.90 13.54
N LYS A 203 -2.23 -21.81 14.48
CA LYS A 203 -3.07 -22.97 14.76
C LYS A 203 -4.49 -22.56 15.18
N LYS A 204 -4.64 -21.53 16.01
CA LYS A 204 -5.93 -21.10 16.52
C LYS A 204 -6.78 -20.39 15.46
N LYS A 205 -6.16 -19.50 14.67
CA LYS A 205 -6.89 -18.56 13.80
C LYS A 205 -7.14 -19.10 12.40
N TYR A 206 -6.15 -19.71 11.75
CA TYR A 206 -6.23 -20.08 10.32
C TYR A 206 -6.55 -21.55 10.12
N VAL A 207 -7.65 -22.01 10.71
CA VAL A 207 -8.06 -23.43 10.73
C VAL A 207 -8.30 -24.03 9.34
N ASN A 208 -8.59 -23.18 8.35
CA ASN A 208 -8.83 -23.58 6.96
C ASN A 208 -7.58 -23.44 6.08
N SER A 209 -6.44 -23.02 6.64
CA SER A 209 -5.18 -22.91 5.90
C SER A 209 -4.49 -24.29 5.77
N PRO A 210 -3.84 -24.60 4.64
CA PRO A 210 -2.96 -25.76 4.55
C PRO A 210 -1.87 -25.81 5.64
N ILE A 211 -1.42 -24.64 6.11
CA ILE A 211 -0.40 -24.52 7.18
C ILE A 211 -0.92 -25.05 8.52
N TYR A 212 -2.23 -25.05 8.75
CA TYR A 212 -2.82 -25.60 9.99
C TYR A 212 -2.43 -27.06 10.24
N GLN A 213 -2.23 -27.83 9.16
CA GLN A 213 -1.96 -29.26 9.21
C GLN A 213 -0.54 -29.58 9.69
N ASP A 214 0.43 -28.69 9.44
CA ASP A 214 1.84 -28.93 9.76
C ASP A 214 2.37 -28.04 10.89
N ILE A 215 1.62 -27.01 11.32
CA ILE A 215 2.09 -26.04 12.31
C ILE A 215 2.36 -26.65 13.70
N ASP A 216 1.68 -27.74 14.08
CA ASP A 216 1.93 -28.41 15.37
C ASP A 216 3.39 -28.88 15.49
N LYS A 217 4.03 -29.29 14.39
CA LYS A 217 5.46 -29.65 14.37
C LYS A 217 6.37 -28.48 14.73
N TYR A 218 5.98 -27.27 14.32
CA TYR A 218 6.72 -26.04 14.64
C TYR A 218 6.51 -25.64 16.10
N ILE A 219 5.29 -25.80 16.64
CA ILE A 219 4.99 -25.60 18.06
C ILE A 219 5.83 -26.55 18.92
N GLU A 220 5.84 -27.85 18.61
CA GLU A 220 6.63 -28.85 19.33
C GLU A 220 8.13 -28.53 19.27
N ARG A 221 8.65 -28.17 18.08
CA ARG A 221 10.07 -27.87 17.89
C ARG A 221 10.51 -26.62 18.68
N ALA A 222 9.69 -25.57 18.70
CA ALA A 222 10.01 -24.34 19.40
C ALA A 222 9.76 -24.41 20.92
N SER A 223 8.92 -25.34 21.39
CA SER A 223 8.62 -25.52 22.83
C SER A 223 9.62 -26.42 23.57
N ASN A 224 10.51 -27.11 22.85
CA ASN A 224 11.59 -27.95 23.38
C ASN A 224 12.92 -27.19 23.33
#